data_AF-A0A7U9MXY7-F1
#
_entry.id   AF-A0A7U9MXY7-F1
#
_cell.length_a   1.000
_cell.length_b   1.000
_cell.length_c   1.000
_cell.angle_alpha   90.00
_cell.angle_beta   90.00
_cell.angle_gamma   90.00
#
_symmetry.space_group_name_H-M   'P 1'
#
loop_
_entity.id
_entity.type
_entity.pdbx_description
1 polymer ?
#
loop_
_entity_poly.entity_id
_entity_poly.type
_entity_poly.pdbx_seq_one_letter_code
_entity_poly.pdbx_strand_id
1 'polypeptide(L)'
;MMHRWIKIFQLSKTISKINFSFLNFRYKLKERPDPYFIVLTCFVLSIIGVFYYYYFQMLGRLYDGLSELELGTLFCRLALFAVAMVLSIVSAFLLINIFCFSRDIEHLLLFPVRPCDIFTSKYIAVILFCYAIEILLLLPVCIIQTQYMGDISAIITYISAAAILPHIVAFPLAVLVTICLKMAMLLKRMRTMLVVTGIIVYFAGGVIGVLLSNGQIGAERDLLNWVNNLIVPFPFYNSYIRFHPRLKLFCIILAAVFIGGYYYLSNFVIGKKYAIYDKEGRIRLKALKYNSSSKLRSYFKKEFQTFFRNPVYVINGLFGIFITPFLLPLSFRISATAESIEQIRALVSAPEFSFYAVLFALAVIVLTSAINVVASSSFSREGASFWITKIIPYSLKQQAFVKALFSASISIMGIIINCLIFKVYFNYGFIQIGVISFIGILFAALWNLIGVFIDMKRPKLEWTNETEAIKQNVNVVLSILLCIAISIGYFFVISKMLQNGFAARGIISFLLCSVCIIILLVCKGIASHQE
;
A
#
# COMPACT_ATOMS: atom_id res chain seq x y z
N MET A 1 -38.81 2.53 -7.14
CA MET A 1 -37.40 3.02 -7.14
C MET A 1 -36.69 2.79 -5.79
N MET A 2 -37.35 3.08 -4.66
CA MET A 2 -36.79 2.91 -3.30
C MET A 2 -36.29 1.49 -2.96
N HIS A 3 -37.06 0.45 -3.31
CA HIS A 3 -36.67 -0.96 -3.10
C HIS A 3 -35.34 -1.33 -3.79
N ARG A 4 -35.02 -0.67 -4.91
CA ARG A 4 -33.77 -0.93 -5.64
C ARG A 4 -32.56 -0.35 -4.93
N TRP A 5 -32.67 0.87 -4.42
CA TRP A 5 -31.61 1.49 -3.64
C TRP A 5 -31.35 0.71 -2.34
N ILE A 6 -32.39 0.23 -1.67
CA ILE A 6 -32.26 -0.66 -0.50
C ILE A 6 -31.44 -1.90 -0.87
N LYS A 7 -31.74 -2.54 -2.00
CA LYS A 7 -30.98 -3.71 -2.49
C LYS A 7 -29.50 -3.36 -2.76
N ILE A 8 -29.22 -2.21 -3.39
CA ILE A 8 -27.85 -1.76 -3.68
C ILE A 8 -27.08 -1.51 -2.38
N PHE A 9 -27.69 -0.85 -1.38
CA PHE A 9 -27.06 -0.60 -0.09
C PHE A 9 -26.83 -1.87 0.71
N GLN A 10 -27.78 -2.81 0.71
CA GLN A 10 -27.60 -4.11 1.34
C GLN A 10 -26.47 -4.90 0.67
N LEU A 11 -26.41 -4.91 -0.67
CA LEU A 11 -25.34 -5.54 -1.42
C LEU A 11 -23.99 -4.89 -1.11
N SER A 12 -23.95 -3.56 -1.05
CA SER A 12 -22.74 -2.81 -0.68
C SER A 12 -22.25 -3.18 0.72
N LYS A 13 -23.16 -3.26 1.70
CA LYS A 13 -22.84 -3.70 3.06
C LYS A 13 -22.26 -5.11 3.09
N THR A 14 -22.81 -6.03 2.31
CA THR A 14 -22.30 -7.41 2.21
C THR A 14 -20.92 -7.44 1.56
N ILE A 15 -20.73 -6.73 0.44
CA ILE A 15 -19.43 -6.62 -0.25
C ILE A 15 -18.37 -5.99 0.66
N SER A 16 -18.72 -4.95 1.42
CA SER A 16 -17.83 -4.34 2.41
C SER A 16 -17.43 -5.35 3.48
N LYS A 17 -18.38 -6.13 4.02
CA LYS A 17 -18.07 -7.16 5.02
C LYS A 17 -17.16 -8.28 4.50
N ILE A 18 -17.34 -8.68 3.24
CA ILE A 18 -16.51 -9.71 2.59
C ILE A 18 -15.09 -9.17 2.35
N ASN A 19 -14.98 -7.96 1.81
CA ASN A 19 -13.69 -7.37 1.48
C ASN A 19 -12.94 -6.82 2.70
N PHE A 20 -13.62 -6.59 3.82
CA PHE A 20 -13.06 -6.00 5.03
C PHE A 20 -13.45 -6.79 6.28
N SER A 21 -12.61 -7.75 6.69
CA SER A 21 -12.90 -8.62 7.84
C SER A 21 -13.10 -7.88 9.17
N PHE A 22 -12.51 -6.67 9.33
CA PHE A 22 -12.67 -5.87 10.55
C PHE A 22 -14.12 -5.41 10.77
N LEU A 23 -14.93 -5.31 9.71
CA LEU A 23 -16.36 -4.99 9.86
C LEU A 23 -17.17 -6.16 10.45
N ASN A 24 -16.63 -7.37 10.42
CA ASN A 24 -17.19 -8.57 11.05
C ASN A 24 -16.67 -8.80 12.47
N PHE A 25 -15.97 -7.83 13.06
CA PHE A 25 -15.38 -7.94 14.40
C PHE A 25 -16.39 -8.34 15.49
N ARG A 26 -17.67 -7.95 15.36
CA ARG A 26 -18.73 -8.35 16.29
C ARG A 26 -18.95 -9.86 16.38
N TYR A 27 -18.76 -10.60 15.28
CA TYR A 27 -18.89 -12.06 15.29
C TYR A 27 -17.70 -12.72 15.99
N LYS A 28 -16.50 -12.17 15.80
CA LYS A 28 -15.28 -12.63 16.49
C LYS A 28 -15.28 -12.36 17.99
N LEU A 29 -15.88 -11.25 18.43
CA LEU A 29 -16.05 -10.92 19.85
C LEU A 29 -17.05 -11.81 20.58
N LYS A 30 -17.88 -12.58 19.86
CA LYS A 30 -18.86 -13.49 20.48
C LYS A 30 -18.18 -14.76 21.02
N GLU A 31 -17.01 -15.10 20.48
CA GLU A 31 -16.09 -16.08 21.04
C GLU A 31 -15.15 -15.37 22.03
N ARG A 32 -14.71 -16.04 23.09
CA ARG A 32 -13.76 -15.44 24.04
C ARG A 32 -12.47 -15.09 23.28
N PRO A 33 -12.10 -13.81 23.17
CA PRO A 33 -10.91 -13.43 22.42
C PRO A 33 -9.67 -13.98 23.12
N ASP A 34 -8.78 -14.60 22.36
CA ASP A 34 -7.50 -15.07 22.88
C ASP A 34 -6.74 -13.91 23.55
N PRO A 35 -6.08 -14.13 24.71
CA PRO A 35 -5.35 -13.08 25.40
C PRO A 35 -4.26 -12.47 24.50
N TYR A 36 -3.66 -13.27 23.61
CA TYR A 36 -2.71 -12.81 22.61
C TYR A 36 -3.31 -11.82 21.61
N PHE A 37 -4.57 -12.02 21.20
CA PHE A 37 -5.25 -11.11 20.28
C PHE A 37 -5.54 -9.76 20.94
N ILE A 38 -5.90 -9.76 22.23
CA ILE A 38 -6.12 -8.54 23.02
C ILE A 38 -4.80 -7.75 23.13
N VAL A 39 -3.71 -8.41 23.55
CA VAL A 39 -2.39 -7.77 23.69
C VAL A 39 -1.92 -7.20 22.36
N LEU A 40 -2.06 -7.95 21.26
CA LEU A 40 -1.71 -7.48 19.93
C LEU A 40 -2.54 -6.27 19.52
N THR A 41 -3.84 -6.28 19.78
CA THR A 41 -4.74 -5.17 19.45
C THR A 41 -4.38 -3.92 20.25
N CYS A 42 -4.13 -4.04 21.55
CA CYS A 42 -3.67 -2.94 22.39
C CYS A 42 -2.32 -2.37 21.92
N PHE A 43 -1.38 -3.25 21.55
CA PHE A 43 -0.08 -2.83 21.02
C PHE A 43 -0.21 -2.08 19.69
N VAL A 44 -1.02 -2.58 18.76
CA VAL A 44 -1.29 -1.90 17.47
C VAL A 44 -1.98 -0.55 17.71
N LEU A 45 -2.96 -0.48 18.61
CA LEU A 45 -3.62 0.79 18.97
C LEU A 45 -2.65 1.78 19.62
N SER A 46 -1.72 1.32 20.46
CA SER A 46 -0.67 2.16 21.05
C SER A 46 0.24 2.75 19.97
N ILE A 47 0.70 1.93 19.01
CA ILE A 47 1.51 2.40 17.87
C ILE A 47 0.73 3.44 17.06
N ILE A 48 -0.53 3.17 16.73
CA ILE A 48 -1.39 4.13 16.00
C ILE A 48 -1.52 5.44 16.80
N GLY A 49 -1.70 5.36 18.11
CA GLY A 49 -1.76 6.53 18.99
C GLY A 49 -0.48 7.38 18.96
N VAL A 50 0.69 6.74 19.00
CA VAL A 50 1.99 7.44 18.90
C VAL A 50 2.14 8.11 17.54
N PHE A 51 1.82 7.42 16.43
CA PHE A 51 1.84 8.03 15.10
C PHE A 51 0.88 9.21 15.00
N TYR A 52 -0.31 9.08 15.56
CA TYR A 52 -1.32 10.13 15.55
C TYR A 52 -0.91 11.35 16.38
N TYR A 53 -0.23 11.14 17.51
CA TYR A 53 0.36 12.20 18.32
C TYR A 53 1.41 13.00 17.54
N TYR A 54 2.37 12.32 16.91
CA TYR A 54 3.39 13.00 16.10
C TYR A 54 2.80 13.68 14.86
N TYR A 55 1.78 13.08 14.23
CA TYR A 55 1.04 13.69 13.13
C TYR A 55 0.37 15.00 13.58
N PHE A 56 -0.28 15.00 14.75
CA PHE A 56 -0.89 16.20 15.33
C PHE A 56 0.16 17.28 15.60
N GLN A 57 1.30 16.92 16.19
CA GLN A 57 2.39 17.86 16.47
C GLN A 57 3.01 18.45 15.19
N MET A 58 3.19 17.62 14.16
CA MET A 58 3.70 18.06 12.85
C MET A 58 2.75 19.09 12.23
N LEU A 59 1.45 18.80 12.22
CA LEU A 59 0.45 19.72 11.69
C LEU A 59 0.38 21.04 12.46
N GLY A 60 0.51 21.00 13.79
CA GLY A 60 0.55 22.20 14.63
C GLY A 60 1.71 23.10 14.25
N ARG A 61 2.93 22.55 14.17
CA ARG A 61 4.13 23.29 13.76
C ARG A 61 4.02 23.85 12.33
N LEU A 62 3.41 23.09 11.42
CA LEU A 62 3.15 23.56 10.05
C LEU A 62 2.16 24.72 10.03
N TYR A 63 1.13 24.69 10.88
CA TYR A 63 0.18 25.78 11.01
C TYR A 63 0.83 27.02 11.60
N ASP A 64 1.55 26.89 12.71
CA ASP A 64 2.25 27.98 13.38
C ASP A 64 3.19 28.69 12.40
N GLY A 65 4.06 27.94 11.71
CA GLY A 65 4.99 28.52 10.73
C GLY A 65 4.32 29.17 9.53
N LEU A 66 3.15 28.70 9.09
CA LEU A 66 2.39 29.35 8.01
C LEU A 66 1.61 30.58 8.51
N SER A 67 1.20 30.59 9.78
CA SER A 67 0.50 31.71 10.40
C SER A 67 1.42 32.91 10.63
N GLU A 68 2.69 32.66 11.02
CA GLU A 68 3.72 33.69 11.14
C GLU A 68 4.01 34.41 9.82
N LEU A 69 3.81 33.73 8.69
CA LEU A 69 3.96 34.26 7.34
C LEU A 69 2.67 34.88 6.77
N GLU A 70 1.61 35.04 7.57
CA GLU A 70 0.26 35.48 7.15
C GLU A 70 -0.40 34.60 6.07
N LEU A 71 0.13 33.39 5.84
CA LEU A 71 -0.33 32.43 4.81
C LEU A 71 -1.30 31.38 5.37
N GLY A 72 -2.12 31.73 6.35
CA GLY A 72 -3.06 30.78 7.00
C GLY A 72 -4.03 30.08 6.03
N THR A 73 -4.42 30.72 4.93
CA THR A 73 -5.26 30.11 3.89
C THR A 73 -4.56 29.01 3.08
N LEU A 74 -3.22 29.02 3.07
CA LEU A 74 -2.38 28.04 2.40
C LEU A 74 -2.33 26.71 3.19
N PHE A 75 -2.48 26.75 4.51
CA PHE A 75 -2.55 25.54 5.34
C PHE A 75 -3.71 24.64 4.94
N CYS A 76 -4.92 25.20 4.82
CA CYS A 76 -6.09 24.44 4.35
C CYS A 76 -5.82 23.81 2.98
N ARG A 77 -5.11 24.55 2.10
CA ARG A 77 -4.78 24.11 0.74
C ARG A 77 -3.91 22.88 0.78
N LEU A 78 -2.80 22.96 1.50
CA LEU A 78 -1.87 21.85 1.62
C LEU A 78 -2.52 20.64 2.26
N ALA A 79 -3.33 20.84 3.31
CA ALA A 79 -4.00 19.74 4.00
C ALA A 79 -5.00 18.99 3.10
N LEU A 80 -5.91 19.71 2.44
CA LEU A 80 -6.90 19.08 1.56
C LEU A 80 -6.26 18.48 0.30
N PHE A 81 -5.20 19.09 -0.23
CA PHE A 81 -4.41 18.52 -1.31
C PHE A 81 -3.73 17.21 -0.90
N ALA A 82 -3.04 17.20 0.24
CA ALA A 82 -2.36 16.01 0.76
C ALA A 82 -3.35 14.86 0.98
N VAL A 83 -4.53 15.14 1.54
CA VAL A 83 -5.58 14.15 1.73
C VAL A 83 -6.13 13.65 0.38
N ALA A 84 -6.37 14.55 -0.58
CA ALA A 84 -6.81 14.16 -1.92
C ALA A 84 -5.80 13.25 -2.62
N MET A 85 -4.49 13.53 -2.48
CA MET A 85 -3.42 12.70 -3.01
C MET A 85 -3.42 11.31 -2.38
N VAL A 86 -3.50 11.22 -1.05
CA VAL A 86 -3.58 9.93 -0.34
C VAL A 86 -4.83 9.17 -0.79
N LEU A 87 -5.99 9.82 -0.85
CA LEU A 87 -7.23 9.23 -1.32
C LEU A 87 -7.13 8.75 -2.77
N SER A 88 -6.38 9.42 -3.65
CA SER A 88 -6.23 9.00 -5.04
C SER A 88 -5.46 7.68 -5.16
N ILE A 89 -4.38 7.55 -4.39
CA ILE A 89 -3.56 6.34 -4.33
C ILE A 89 -4.39 5.21 -3.72
N VAL A 90 -5.01 5.44 -2.57
CA VAL A 90 -5.81 4.44 -1.86
C VAL A 90 -6.99 4.00 -2.72
N SER A 91 -7.76 4.93 -3.30
CA SER A 91 -8.92 4.60 -4.14
C SER A 91 -8.53 3.79 -5.38
N ALA A 92 -7.40 4.08 -6.04
CA ALA A 92 -6.89 3.27 -7.12
C ALA A 92 -6.65 1.81 -6.69
N PHE A 93 -6.00 1.59 -5.53
CA PHE A 93 -5.79 0.24 -4.99
C PHE A 93 -7.09 -0.47 -4.62
N LEU A 94 -8.04 0.23 -4.00
CA LEU A 94 -9.33 -0.32 -3.62
C LEU A 94 -10.18 -0.68 -4.82
N LEU A 95 -10.18 0.16 -5.86
CA LEU A 95 -10.90 -0.08 -7.09
C LEU A 95 -10.35 -1.31 -7.80
N ILE A 96 -9.03 -1.45 -7.96
CA ILE A 96 -8.43 -2.66 -8.55
C ILE A 96 -8.85 -3.90 -7.73
N ASN A 97 -8.72 -3.83 -6.41
CA ASN A 97 -9.05 -4.93 -5.52
C ASN A 97 -10.53 -5.37 -5.64
N ILE A 98 -11.46 -4.43 -5.42
CA ILE A 98 -12.88 -4.73 -5.36
C ILE A 98 -13.45 -5.00 -6.75
N PHE A 99 -13.02 -4.29 -7.80
CA PHE A 99 -13.61 -4.46 -9.14
C PHE A 99 -12.96 -5.57 -9.97
N CYS A 100 -11.64 -5.76 -9.87
CA CYS A 100 -10.93 -6.71 -10.74
C CYS A 100 -10.65 -8.05 -10.08
N PHE A 101 -10.37 -8.07 -8.76
CA PHE A 101 -9.88 -9.26 -8.09
C PHE A 101 -10.94 -10.04 -7.32
N SER A 102 -12.02 -9.41 -6.88
CA SER A 102 -13.10 -10.16 -6.23
C SER A 102 -13.78 -11.12 -7.21
N ARG A 103 -13.85 -12.40 -6.83
CA ARG A 103 -14.55 -13.46 -7.57
C ARG A 103 -16.08 -13.39 -7.38
N ASP A 104 -16.54 -12.50 -6.50
CA ASP A 104 -17.95 -12.32 -6.14
C ASP A 104 -18.85 -12.07 -7.36
N ILE A 105 -18.35 -11.45 -8.45
CA ILE A 105 -19.19 -11.14 -9.62
C ILE A 105 -19.73 -12.43 -10.26
N GLU A 106 -18.94 -13.48 -10.36
CA GLU A 106 -19.35 -14.73 -11.02
C GLU A 106 -20.53 -15.38 -10.29
N HIS A 107 -20.48 -15.37 -8.96
CA HIS A 107 -21.57 -15.89 -8.12
C HIS A 107 -22.75 -14.93 -8.04
N LEU A 108 -22.52 -13.62 -7.96
CA LEU A 108 -23.58 -12.60 -7.85
C LEU A 108 -24.41 -12.48 -9.15
N LEU A 109 -23.82 -12.80 -10.31
CA LEU A 109 -24.54 -12.83 -11.59
C LEU A 109 -25.52 -14.00 -11.72
N LEU A 110 -25.42 -15.03 -10.85
CA LEU A 110 -26.41 -16.13 -10.80
C LEU A 110 -27.72 -15.68 -10.16
N PHE A 111 -27.68 -14.65 -9.33
CA PHE A 111 -28.86 -14.07 -8.71
C PHE A 111 -29.54 -13.06 -9.67
N PRO A 112 -30.85 -12.78 -9.51
CA PRO A 112 -31.57 -11.78 -10.29
C PRO A 112 -31.17 -10.35 -9.86
N VAL A 113 -29.89 -10.01 -10.06
CA VAL A 113 -29.29 -8.71 -9.77
C VAL A 113 -28.72 -8.16 -11.07
N ARG A 114 -29.04 -6.90 -11.39
CA ARG A 114 -28.49 -6.31 -12.62
C ARG A 114 -27.00 -6.00 -12.41
N PRO A 115 -26.16 -6.14 -13.46
CA PRO A 115 -24.75 -5.81 -13.37
C PRO A 115 -24.48 -4.40 -12.83
N CYS A 116 -25.29 -3.42 -13.25
CA CYS A 116 -25.18 -2.03 -12.80
C CYS A 116 -25.41 -1.88 -11.29
N ASP A 117 -26.31 -2.69 -10.71
CA ASP A 117 -26.57 -2.70 -9.27
C ASP A 117 -25.32 -3.23 -8.51
N ILE A 118 -24.64 -4.25 -9.08
CA ILE A 118 -23.39 -4.81 -8.53
C ILE A 118 -22.26 -3.77 -8.59
N PHE A 119 -22.02 -3.17 -9.74
CA PHE A 119 -20.95 -2.18 -9.91
C PHE A 119 -21.18 -0.93 -9.04
N THR A 120 -22.41 -0.48 -8.91
CA THR A 120 -22.77 0.64 -8.01
C THR A 120 -22.54 0.26 -6.54
N SER A 121 -22.91 -0.95 -6.13
CA SER A 121 -22.68 -1.41 -4.76
C SER A 121 -21.18 -1.51 -4.40
N LYS A 122 -20.34 -1.91 -5.37
CA LYS A 122 -18.87 -1.92 -5.25
C LYS A 122 -18.30 -0.51 -5.14
N TYR A 123 -18.81 0.44 -5.94
CA TYR A 123 -18.40 1.83 -5.85
C TYR A 123 -18.74 2.44 -4.47
N ILE A 124 -19.95 2.20 -3.96
CA ILE A 124 -20.35 2.65 -2.62
C ILE A 124 -19.44 2.03 -1.54
N ALA A 125 -19.05 0.74 -1.69
CA ALA A 125 -18.16 0.08 -0.76
C ALA A 125 -16.75 0.72 -0.74
N VAL A 126 -16.23 1.12 -1.92
CA VAL A 126 -14.96 1.87 -2.03
C VAL A 126 -15.07 3.24 -1.37
N ILE A 127 -16.13 3.99 -1.68
CA ILE A 127 -16.34 5.34 -1.13
C ILE A 127 -16.46 5.31 0.40
N LEU A 128 -17.20 4.35 0.96
CA LEU A 128 -17.36 4.21 2.41
C LEU A 128 -16.01 4.02 3.11
N PHE A 129 -15.10 3.27 2.48
CA PHE A 129 -13.75 3.10 3.02
C PHE A 129 -12.88 4.36 2.84
N CYS A 130 -13.02 5.08 1.71
CA CYS A 130 -12.36 6.37 1.53
C CYS A 130 -12.82 7.40 2.59
N TYR A 131 -14.11 7.44 2.94
CA TYR A 131 -14.61 8.30 4.04
C TYR A 131 -13.92 7.98 5.37
N ALA A 132 -13.72 6.70 5.69
CA ALA A 132 -13.07 6.31 6.94
C ALA A 132 -11.60 6.80 6.99
N ILE A 133 -10.86 6.69 5.89
CA ILE A 133 -9.48 7.17 5.79
C ILE A 133 -9.45 8.70 5.84
N GLU A 134 -10.33 9.35 5.11
CA GLU A 134 -10.37 10.81 5.07
C GLU A 134 -10.67 11.42 6.44
N ILE A 135 -11.66 10.90 7.16
CA ILE A 135 -11.99 11.38 8.51
C ILE A 135 -10.77 11.24 9.43
N LEU A 136 -10.06 10.12 9.37
CA LEU A 136 -8.84 9.91 10.17
C LEU A 136 -7.76 10.96 9.85
N LEU A 137 -7.62 11.38 8.60
CA LEU A 137 -6.59 12.34 8.18
C LEU A 137 -6.99 13.81 8.38
N LEU A 138 -8.26 14.16 8.15
CA LEU A 138 -8.77 15.53 8.26
C LEU A 138 -9.15 15.93 9.69
N LEU A 139 -9.46 14.98 10.57
CA LEU A 139 -9.89 15.30 11.94
C LEU A 139 -8.83 16.12 12.72
N PRO A 140 -7.53 15.79 12.70
CA PRO A 140 -6.48 16.62 13.31
C PRO A 140 -6.40 18.01 12.73
N VAL A 141 -6.51 18.11 11.41
CA VAL A 141 -6.42 19.37 10.66
C VAL A 141 -7.57 20.30 11.07
N CYS A 142 -8.78 19.74 11.19
CA CYS A 142 -9.95 20.46 11.67
C CYS A 142 -9.76 20.96 13.11
N ILE A 143 -9.28 20.10 14.03
CA ILE A 143 -9.03 20.49 15.42
C ILE A 143 -8.04 21.65 15.50
N ILE A 144 -6.90 21.55 14.81
CA ILE A 144 -5.88 22.61 14.84
C ILE A 144 -6.46 23.90 14.28
N GLN A 145 -7.08 23.89 13.09
CA GLN A 145 -7.59 25.14 12.53
C GLN A 145 -8.69 25.79 13.38
N THR A 146 -9.56 24.99 14.00
CA THR A 146 -10.64 25.50 14.85
C THR A 146 -10.13 26.10 16.17
N GLN A 147 -9.11 25.50 16.77
CA GLN A 147 -8.49 26.01 18.00
C GLN A 147 -7.84 27.38 17.81
N TYR A 148 -7.26 27.63 16.63
CA TYR A 148 -6.53 28.87 16.36
C TYR A 148 -7.40 29.98 15.75
N MET A 149 -8.32 29.64 14.83
CA MET A 149 -9.20 30.64 14.19
C MET A 149 -10.46 30.94 15.01
N GLY A 150 -10.90 30.03 15.88
CA GLY A 150 -12.15 30.16 16.66
C GLY A 150 -13.45 30.19 15.82
N ASP A 151 -13.36 29.98 14.50
CA ASP A 151 -14.48 30.15 13.58
C ASP A 151 -15.18 28.83 13.24
N ILE A 152 -16.51 28.81 13.38
CA ILE A 152 -17.41 27.70 13.02
C ILE A 152 -17.35 27.41 11.51
N SER A 153 -16.99 28.40 10.68
CA SER A 153 -16.82 28.25 9.24
C SER A 153 -15.79 27.17 8.86
N ALA A 154 -14.75 26.98 9.68
CA ALA A 154 -13.74 25.94 9.46
C ALA A 154 -14.34 24.54 9.59
N ILE A 155 -15.16 24.31 10.62
CA ILE A 155 -15.86 23.03 10.86
C ILE A 155 -16.75 22.69 9.67
N ILE A 156 -17.54 23.67 9.19
CA ILE A 156 -18.42 23.49 8.04
C ILE A 156 -17.61 23.10 6.81
N THR A 157 -16.48 23.76 6.58
CA THR A 157 -15.59 23.48 5.45
C THR A 157 -15.09 22.03 5.48
N TYR A 158 -14.60 21.55 6.61
CA TYR A 158 -14.10 20.18 6.73
C TYR A 158 -15.19 19.12 6.66
N ILE A 159 -16.37 19.34 7.25
CA ILE A 159 -17.50 18.42 7.13
C ILE A 159 -17.95 18.30 5.66
N SER A 160 -18.06 19.43 4.96
CA SER A 160 -18.42 19.40 3.54
C SER A 160 -17.33 18.80 2.66
N ALA A 161 -16.06 18.99 3.01
CA ALA A 161 -14.94 18.40 2.29
C ALA A 161 -14.95 16.88 2.47
N ALA A 162 -15.12 16.42 3.71
CA ALA A 162 -15.27 15.03 4.08
C ALA A 162 -16.43 14.32 3.36
N ALA A 163 -17.44 15.05 2.90
CA ALA A 163 -18.54 14.48 2.13
C ALA A 163 -18.23 14.40 0.61
N ILE A 164 -17.51 15.37 0.04
CA ILE A 164 -17.40 15.49 -1.42
C ILE A 164 -16.07 14.98 -1.97
N LEU A 165 -14.98 15.09 -1.21
CA LEU A 165 -13.63 14.82 -1.68
C LEU A 165 -13.44 13.37 -2.16
N PRO A 166 -13.92 12.32 -1.45
CA PRO A 166 -13.78 10.93 -1.90
C PRO A 166 -14.47 10.68 -3.22
N HIS A 167 -15.61 11.35 -3.46
CA HIS A 167 -16.33 11.23 -4.71
C HIS A 167 -15.55 11.87 -5.85
N ILE A 168 -15.02 13.08 -5.68
CA ILE A 168 -14.29 13.76 -6.75
C ILE A 168 -13.04 12.98 -7.13
N VAL A 169 -12.36 12.37 -6.14
CA VAL A 169 -11.16 11.57 -6.38
C VAL A 169 -11.49 10.18 -6.97
N ALA A 170 -12.40 9.44 -6.35
CA ALA A 170 -12.63 8.04 -6.70
C ALA A 170 -13.58 7.87 -7.89
N PHE A 171 -14.46 8.84 -8.18
CA PHE A 171 -15.39 8.77 -9.31
C PHE A 171 -14.69 8.62 -10.68
N PRO A 172 -13.74 9.50 -11.08
CA PRO A 172 -13.09 9.37 -12.39
C PRO A 172 -12.32 8.05 -12.51
N LEU A 173 -11.65 7.62 -11.44
CA LEU A 173 -10.96 6.32 -11.38
C LEU A 173 -11.95 5.16 -11.49
N ALA A 174 -13.10 5.21 -10.83
CA ALA A 174 -14.12 4.17 -10.90
C ALA A 174 -14.70 4.07 -12.31
N VAL A 175 -15.02 5.21 -12.94
CA VAL A 175 -15.47 5.27 -14.33
C VAL A 175 -14.43 4.65 -15.26
N LEU A 176 -13.16 5.06 -15.14
CA LEU A 176 -12.05 4.50 -15.92
C LEU A 176 -11.95 2.97 -15.77
N VAL A 177 -11.97 2.47 -14.53
CA VAL A 177 -11.92 1.03 -14.25
C VAL A 177 -13.10 0.29 -14.87
N THR A 178 -14.32 0.85 -14.83
CA THR A 178 -15.48 0.23 -15.47
C THR A 178 -15.37 0.17 -17.00
N ILE A 179 -14.83 1.22 -17.63
CA ILE A 179 -14.56 1.25 -19.07
C ILE A 179 -13.48 0.22 -19.42
N CYS A 180 -12.38 0.18 -18.67
CA CYS A 180 -11.31 -0.81 -18.85
C CYS A 180 -11.84 -2.25 -18.71
N LEU A 181 -12.72 -2.51 -17.73
CA LEU A 181 -13.34 -3.82 -17.57
C LEU A 181 -14.29 -4.17 -18.71
N LYS A 182 -15.00 -3.19 -19.29
CA LYS A 182 -15.83 -3.38 -20.48
C LYS A 182 -14.97 -3.73 -21.69
N MET A 183 -13.89 -2.99 -21.93
CA MET A 183 -12.90 -3.24 -22.98
C MET A 183 -12.22 -4.60 -22.82
N ALA A 184 -11.90 -4.98 -21.59
CA ALA A 184 -11.27 -6.27 -21.31
C ALA A 184 -12.17 -7.48 -21.57
N MET A 185 -13.49 -7.30 -21.70
CA MET A 185 -14.36 -8.37 -22.21
C MET A 185 -14.11 -8.67 -23.68
N LEU A 186 -13.64 -7.68 -24.46
CA LEU A 186 -13.28 -7.86 -25.86
C LEU A 186 -11.87 -8.49 -25.99
N LEU A 187 -10.97 -8.12 -25.09
CA LEU A 187 -9.58 -8.57 -25.07
C LEU A 187 -9.40 -9.71 -24.05
N LYS A 188 -9.68 -10.94 -24.48
CA LYS A 188 -9.54 -12.17 -23.66
C LYS A 188 -8.24 -12.14 -22.85
N ARG A 189 -8.37 -12.37 -21.53
CA ARG A 189 -7.29 -12.64 -20.55
C ARG A 189 -6.47 -11.44 -20.04
N MET A 190 -6.71 -10.20 -20.49
CA MET A 190 -5.93 -9.01 -20.08
C MET A 190 -6.63 -8.06 -19.08
N ARG A 191 -7.69 -8.52 -18.38
CA ARG A 191 -8.53 -7.67 -17.50
C ARG A 191 -7.74 -6.81 -16.52
N THR A 192 -6.79 -7.42 -15.82
CA THR A 192 -6.04 -6.78 -14.75
C THR A 192 -4.92 -5.90 -15.30
N MET A 193 -4.26 -6.34 -16.36
CA MET A 193 -3.24 -5.54 -17.06
C MET A 193 -3.85 -4.26 -17.64
N LEU A 194 -5.02 -4.34 -18.29
CA LEU A 194 -5.68 -3.16 -18.87
C LEU A 194 -6.09 -2.13 -17.81
N VAL A 195 -6.58 -2.58 -16.66
CA VAL A 195 -6.98 -1.67 -15.57
C VAL A 195 -5.74 -1.05 -14.91
N VAL A 196 -4.69 -1.84 -14.65
CA VAL A 196 -3.44 -1.32 -14.08
C VAL A 196 -2.78 -0.33 -15.04
N THR A 197 -2.67 -0.66 -16.32
CA THR A 197 -2.16 0.25 -17.34
C THR A 197 -3.03 1.50 -17.46
N GLY A 198 -4.36 1.38 -17.42
CA GLY A 198 -5.27 2.52 -17.45
C GLY A 198 -5.05 3.48 -16.29
N ILE A 199 -4.88 2.96 -15.06
CA ILE A 199 -4.59 3.76 -13.88
C ILE A 199 -3.20 4.42 -13.98
N ILE A 200 -2.19 3.68 -14.43
CA ILE A 200 -0.85 4.25 -14.65
C ILE A 200 -0.90 5.38 -15.69
N VAL A 201 -1.61 5.18 -16.80
CA VAL A 201 -1.79 6.20 -17.84
C VAL A 201 -2.58 7.41 -17.30
N TYR A 202 -3.57 7.20 -16.43
CA TYR A 202 -4.30 8.30 -15.79
C TYR A 202 -3.37 9.16 -14.93
N PHE A 203 -2.56 8.54 -14.07
CA PHE A 203 -1.60 9.27 -13.25
C PHE A 203 -0.48 9.89 -14.10
N ALA A 204 0.07 9.17 -15.08
CA ALA A 204 1.11 9.65 -15.97
C ALA A 204 0.63 10.81 -16.86
N GLY A 205 -0.60 10.73 -17.39
CA GLY A 205 -1.25 11.81 -18.13
C GLY A 205 -1.47 13.05 -17.26
N GLY A 206 -1.80 12.86 -15.98
CA GLY A 206 -1.82 13.94 -14.99
C GLY A 206 -0.45 14.60 -14.84
N VAL A 207 0.63 13.83 -14.66
CA VAL A 207 2.00 14.35 -14.57
C VAL A 207 2.42 15.08 -15.85
N ILE A 208 2.18 14.48 -17.02
CA ILE A 208 2.57 15.03 -18.33
C ILE A 208 1.80 16.31 -18.63
N GLY A 209 0.49 16.36 -18.33
CA GLY A 209 -0.32 17.57 -18.51
C GLY A 209 0.23 18.77 -17.73
N VAL A 210 0.81 18.50 -16.55
CA VAL A 210 1.44 19.53 -15.70
C VAL A 210 2.77 19.97 -16.24
N LEU A 211 3.60 19.01 -16.66
CA LEU A 211 4.89 19.30 -17.30
C LEU A 211 4.71 20.14 -18.57
N LEU A 212 3.67 19.87 -19.36
CA LEU A 212 3.33 20.64 -20.56
C LEU A 212 2.75 22.02 -20.22
N SER A 213 1.92 22.12 -19.17
CA SER A 213 1.36 23.40 -18.71
C SER A 213 2.41 24.34 -18.11
N ASN A 214 3.49 23.81 -17.55
CA ASN A 214 4.57 24.61 -16.95
C ASN A 214 5.65 25.04 -17.96
N GLY A 215 5.45 24.80 -19.26
CA GLY A 215 6.39 25.18 -20.32
C GLY A 215 6.51 26.69 -20.60
N GLN A 216 5.74 27.53 -19.91
CA GLN A 216 5.80 28.99 -20.01
C GLN A 216 5.59 29.62 -18.62
N ILE A 217 6.53 30.49 -18.20
CA ILE A 217 6.45 31.53 -17.13
C ILE A 217 7.22 31.26 -15.81
N GLY A 218 8.41 31.88 -15.68
CA GLY A 218 8.98 32.53 -14.47
C GLY A 218 9.14 31.79 -13.12
N ALA A 219 10.41 31.60 -12.70
CA ALA A 219 10.91 30.88 -11.52
C ALA A 219 10.25 31.12 -10.14
N GLU A 220 9.66 32.29 -9.87
CA GLU A 220 9.03 32.60 -8.56
C GLU A 220 7.52 32.36 -8.53
N ARG A 221 6.85 32.34 -9.70
CA ARG A 221 5.45 31.92 -9.81
C ARG A 221 5.32 30.39 -9.90
N ASP A 222 6.46 29.70 -10.01
CA ASP A 222 6.54 28.27 -10.26
C ASP A 222 6.06 27.42 -9.09
N LEU A 223 6.36 27.73 -7.82
CA LEU A 223 5.94 26.85 -6.71
C LEU A 223 4.41 26.82 -6.51
N LEU A 224 3.75 27.99 -6.57
CA LEU A 224 2.30 28.08 -6.41
C LEU A 224 1.55 27.56 -7.64
N ASN A 225 2.05 27.80 -8.86
CA ASN A 225 1.48 27.24 -10.08
C ASN A 225 1.79 25.74 -10.22
N TRP A 226 2.95 25.27 -9.76
CA TRP A 226 3.28 23.85 -9.70
C TRP A 226 2.39 23.12 -8.71
N VAL A 227 2.08 23.68 -7.53
CA VAL A 227 1.08 23.11 -6.60
C VAL A 227 -0.34 23.18 -7.17
N ASN A 228 -0.70 24.26 -7.89
CA ASN A 228 -2.02 24.38 -8.52
C ASN A 228 -2.20 23.45 -9.73
N ASN A 229 -1.12 23.15 -10.46
CA ASN A 229 -1.17 22.34 -11.66
C ASN A 229 -0.89 20.88 -11.35
N LEU A 230 0.03 20.54 -10.44
CA LEU A 230 0.37 19.17 -10.06
C LEU A 230 -0.88 18.42 -9.63
N ILE A 231 -1.38 17.62 -10.56
CA ILE A 231 -2.20 16.43 -10.34
C ILE A 231 -3.20 16.72 -9.23
N VAL A 232 -4.18 17.56 -9.53
CA VAL A 232 -5.18 17.90 -8.53
C VAL A 232 -6.33 16.91 -8.69
N PRO A 233 -6.46 15.88 -7.82
CA PRO A 233 -7.70 15.14 -7.67
C PRO A 233 -8.91 16.05 -7.32
N PHE A 234 -8.69 17.36 -7.14
CA PHE A 234 -9.69 18.37 -6.77
C PHE A 234 -9.37 19.75 -7.40
N PRO A 235 -9.55 19.93 -8.73
CA PRO A 235 -9.10 21.13 -9.47
C PRO A 235 -9.79 22.44 -9.08
N PHE A 236 -10.82 22.39 -8.23
CA PHE A 236 -11.63 23.55 -7.82
C PHE A 236 -11.33 24.05 -6.40
N TYR A 237 -10.15 23.71 -5.87
CA TYR A 237 -9.78 24.00 -4.49
C TYR A 237 -9.94 25.47 -4.06
N ASN A 238 -9.40 26.38 -4.87
CA ASN A 238 -9.39 27.81 -4.56
C ASN A 238 -10.79 28.41 -4.55
N SER A 239 -11.63 27.92 -5.46
CA SER A 239 -13.04 28.30 -5.52
C SER A 239 -13.82 27.72 -4.35
N TYR A 240 -13.48 26.49 -3.92
CA TYR A 240 -14.15 25.80 -2.82
C TYR A 240 -13.96 26.47 -1.45
N ILE A 241 -12.75 26.90 -1.10
CA ILE A 241 -12.54 27.62 0.18
C ILE A 241 -13.35 28.92 0.21
N ARG A 242 -13.38 29.64 -0.92
CA ARG A 242 -14.04 30.94 -1.05
C ARG A 242 -15.57 30.86 -1.04
N PHE A 243 -16.15 29.66 -1.19
CA PHE A 243 -17.60 29.52 -1.14
C PHE A 243 -18.17 29.90 0.22
N HIS A 244 -19.35 30.52 0.19
CA HIS A 244 -20.14 30.77 1.39
C HIS A 244 -20.47 29.44 2.11
N PRO A 245 -20.55 29.43 3.45
CA PRO A 245 -20.82 28.21 4.22
C PRO A 245 -22.07 27.43 3.78
N ARG A 246 -23.11 28.12 3.30
CA ARG A 246 -24.34 27.50 2.76
C ARG A 246 -24.09 26.70 1.48
N LEU A 247 -23.24 27.20 0.58
CA LEU A 247 -22.86 26.49 -0.66
C LEU A 247 -21.98 25.28 -0.34
N LYS A 248 -21.12 25.38 0.68
CA LYS A 248 -20.33 24.25 1.18
C LYS A 248 -21.24 23.12 1.71
N LEU A 249 -22.29 23.45 2.47
CA LEU A 249 -23.30 22.47 2.88
C LEU A 249 -24.04 21.84 1.70
N PHE A 250 -24.31 22.61 0.63
CA PHE A 250 -24.91 22.08 -0.59
C PHE A 250 -24.01 21.03 -1.28
N CYS A 251 -22.68 21.09 -1.11
CA CYS A 251 -21.77 20.06 -1.61
C CYS A 251 -22.03 18.66 -1.04
N ILE A 252 -22.68 18.55 0.13
CA ILE A 252 -23.09 17.25 0.69
C ILE A 252 -24.15 16.60 -0.21
N ILE A 253 -25.05 17.38 -0.80
CA ILE A 253 -26.07 16.89 -1.74
C ILE A 253 -25.41 16.37 -3.02
N LEU A 254 -24.31 16.98 -3.47
CA LEU A 254 -23.55 16.51 -4.64
C LEU A 254 -23.01 15.09 -4.45
N ALA A 255 -22.70 14.66 -3.22
CA ALA A 255 -22.29 13.27 -2.97
C ALA A 255 -23.36 12.25 -3.43
N ALA A 256 -24.65 12.54 -3.15
CA ALA A 256 -25.75 11.72 -3.64
C ALA A 256 -25.87 11.75 -5.18
N VAL A 257 -25.60 12.92 -5.78
CA VAL A 257 -25.56 13.07 -7.25
C VAL A 257 -24.45 12.24 -7.87
N PHE A 258 -23.25 12.17 -7.27
CA PHE A 258 -22.16 11.31 -7.76
C PHE A 258 -22.53 9.83 -7.70
N ILE A 259 -23.21 9.38 -6.65
CA ILE A 259 -23.69 7.99 -6.55
C ILE A 259 -24.74 7.69 -7.63
N GLY A 260 -25.71 8.59 -7.81
CA GLY A 260 -26.72 8.48 -8.87
C GLY A 260 -26.10 8.51 -10.27
N GLY A 261 -25.21 9.46 -10.52
CA GLY A 261 -24.50 9.64 -11.78
C GLY A 261 -23.65 8.42 -12.13
N TYR A 262 -22.93 7.85 -11.15
CA TYR A 262 -22.19 6.61 -11.36
C TYR A 262 -23.12 5.44 -11.71
N TYR A 263 -24.26 5.34 -11.04
CA TYR A 263 -25.26 4.31 -11.34
C TYR A 263 -25.75 4.39 -12.80
N TYR A 264 -26.07 5.60 -13.29
CA TYR A 264 -26.49 5.80 -14.68
C TYR A 264 -25.35 5.51 -15.68
N LEU A 265 -24.14 5.98 -15.38
CA LEU A 265 -22.97 5.77 -16.24
C LEU A 265 -22.58 4.30 -16.30
N SER A 266 -22.56 3.61 -15.15
CA SER A 266 -22.36 2.16 -15.07
C SER A 266 -23.40 1.42 -15.91
N ASN A 267 -24.67 1.84 -15.86
CA ASN A 267 -25.72 1.26 -16.67
C ASN A 267 -25.53 1.50 -18.18
N PHE A 268 -25.02 2.66 -18.56
CA PHE A 268 -24.70 2.99 -19.94
C PHE A 268 -23.50 2.18 -20.48
N VAL A 269 -22.39 2.13 -19.75
CA VAL A 269 -21.16 1.46 -20.17
C VAL A 269 -21.31 -0.07 -20.18
N ILE A 270 -21.94 -0.63 -19.15
CA ILE A 270 -22.03 -2.09 -18.99
C ILE A 270 -23.17 -2.66 -19.83
N GLY A 271 -24.32 -1.98 -19.82
CA GLY A 271 -25.55 -2.41 -20.49
C GLY A 271 -26.29 -3.56 -19.77
N LYS A 272 -27.38 -4.06 -20.39
CA LYS A 272 -28.22 -5.13 -19.83
C LYS A 272 -27.57 -6.53 -19.84
N LYS A 273 -26.55 -6.74 -20.67
CA LYS A 273 -25.88 -8.04 -20.87
C LYS A 273 -24.40 -7.94 -20.50
N TYR A 274 -24.10 -8.06 -19.20
CA TYR A 274 -22.75 -8.36 -18.75
C TYR A 274 -22.64 -9.88 -18.56
N ALA A 275 -22.14 -10.57 -19.58
CA ALA A 275 -21.78 -11.97 -19.46
C ALA A 275 -20.27 -12.02 -19.19
N ILE A 276 -19.87 -12.57 -18.04
CA ILE A 276 -18.49 -13.02 -17.90
C ILE A 276 -18.35 -14.19 -18.87
N TYR A 277 -17.69 -13.93 -20.00
CA TYR A 277 -17.25 -14.97 -20.93
C TYR A 277 -16.14 -15.79 -20.27
N ASP A 278 -16.49 -16.58 -19.26
CA ASP A 278 -15.66 -17.69 -18.77
C ASP A 278 -16.25 -19.05 -19.14
N LYS A 279 -17.39 -19.05 -19.86
CA LYS A 279 -17.89 -20.27 -20.49
C LYS A 279 -17.06 -20.59 -21.73
N GLU A 280 -16.38 -21.73 -21.64
CA GLU A 280 -15.84 -22.54 -22.73
C GLU A 280 -14.54 -22.06 -23.38
N GLY A 281 -13.54 -21.76 -22.54
CA GLY A 281 -12.21 -22.24 -22.89
C GLY A 281 -12.21 -23.75 -22.79
N ARG A 282 -12.65 -24.48 -23.83
CA ARG A 282 -12.31 -25.91 -24.00
C ARG A 282 -10.80 -25.99 -23.73
N ILE A 283 -10.43 -26.56 -22.59
CA ILE A 283 -9.03 -26.87 -22.32
C ILE A 283 -8.70 -27.89 -23.40
N ARG A 284 -8.12 -27.42 -24.52
CA ARG A 284 -7.40 -28.29 -25.42
C ARG A 284 -6.32 -28.88 -24.54
N LEU A 285 -6.56 -30.08 -24.04
CA LEU A 285 -5.58 -30.95 -23.41
C LEU A 285 -4.53 -31.25 -24.49
N LYS A 286 -3.71 -30.25 -24.81
CA LYS A 286 -2.43 -30.50 -25.45
C LYS A 286 -1.68 -31.37 -24.45
N ALA A 287 -1.21 -32.53 -24.89
CA ALA A 287 -0.32 -33.38 -24.10
C ALA A 287 0.80 -32.51 -23.54
N LEU A 288 0.74 -32.25 -22.24
CA LEU A 288 1.76 -31.47 -21.55
C LEU A 288 3.01 -32.35 -21.52
N LYS A 289 4.04 -31.96 -22.29
CA LYS A 289 5.37 -32.56 -22.14
C LYS A 289 5.91 -32.18 -20.77
N TYR A 290 6.04 -33.16 -19.90
CA TYR A 290 6.71 -33.01 -18.62
C TYR A 290 8.21 -33.25 -18.81
N ASN A 291 9.03 -32.26 -18.49
CA ASN A 291 10.48 -32.41 -18.42
C ASN A 291 10.86 -32.69 -16.97
N SER A 292 11.80 -33.60 -16.74
CA SER A 292 12.36 -33.81 -15.41
C SER A 292 13.18 -32.59 -14.97
N SER A 293 12.95 -32.13 -13.74
CA SER A 293 13.75 -31.09 -13.09
C SER A 293 13.97 -31.42 -11.62
N SER A 294 15.05 -30.89 -11.03
CA SER A 294 15.36 -31.11 -9.61
C SER A 294 14.22 -30.64 -8.71
N LYS A 295 14.03 -31.31 -7.55
CA LYS A 295 12.94 -31.00 -6.60
C LYS A 295 12.89 -29.50 -6.25
N LEU A 296 14.04 -28.91 -5.95
CA LEU A 296 14.19 -27.48 -5.65
C LEU A 296 13.73 -26.60 -6.81
N ARG A 297 14.20 -26.86 -8.03
CA ARG A 297 13.84 -26.06 -9.21
C ARG A 297 12.36 -26.18 -9.55
N SER A 298 11.79 -27.38 -9.45
CA SER A 298 10.37 -27.63 -9.67
C SER A 298 9.51 -26.86 -8.67
N TYR A 299 9.85 -26.93 -7.38
CA TYR A 299 9.10 -26.24 -6.33
C TYR A 299 9.28 -24.72 -6.40
N PHE A 300 10.48 -24.23 -6.70
CA PHE A 300 10.73 -22.81 -6.91
C PHE A 300 9.92 -22.27 -8.10
N LYS A 301 9.86 -23.03 -9.20
CA LYS A 301 9.03 -22.70 -10.36
C LYS A 301 7.54 -22.69 -10.01
N LYS A 302 7.06 -23.63 -9.18
CA LYS A 302 5.70 -23.62 -8.63
C LYS A 302 5.44 -22.31 -7.87
N GLU A 303 6.31 -21.92 -6.94
CA GLU A 303 6.15 -20.66 -6.17
C GLU A 303 6.10 -19.42 -7.08
N PHE A 304 7.03 -19.34 -8.03
CA PHE A 304 7.06 -18.26 -9.02
C PHE A 304 5.75 -18.19 -9.81
N GLN A 305 5.26 -19.33 -10.32
CA GLN A 305 4.01 -19.37 -11.07
C GLN A 305 2.79 -19.03 -10.22
N THR A 306 2.70 -19.54 -9.00
CA THR A 306 1.60 -19.22 -8.08
C THR A 306 1.56 -17.73 -7.75
N PHE A 307 2.71 -17.11 -7.49
CA PHE A 307 2.80 -15.69 -7.17
C PHE A 307 2.43 -14.80 -8.37
N PHE A 308 3.08 -15.00 -9.52
CA PHE A 308 2.90 -14.11 -10.68
C PHE A 308 1.60 -14.36 -11.45
N ARG A 309 0.99 -15.55 -11.32
CA ARG A 309 -0.32 -15.82 -11.94
C ARG A 309 -1.45 -15.06 -11.25
N ASN A 310 -1.30 -14.71 -9.97
CA ASN A 310 -2.30 -13.96 -9.25
C ASN A 310 -1.89 -12.47 -9.10
N PRO A 311 -2.54 -11.55 -9.82
CA PRO A 311 -2.20 -10.13 -9.76
C PRO A 311 -2.44 -9.50 -8.38
N VAL A 312 -3.29 -10.07 -7.52
CA VAL A 312 -3.41 -9.65 -6.11
C VAL A 312 -2.08 -9.81 -5.38
N TYR A 313 -1.43 -10.95 -5.58
CA TYR A 313 -0.19 -11.30 -4.89
C TYR A 313 0.95 -10.42 -5.39
N VAL A 314 1.00 -10.21 -6.72
CA VAL A 314 1.97 -9.31 -7.36
C VAL A 314 1.83 -7.89 -6.84
N ILE A 315 0.63 -7.30 -6.90
CA ILE A 315 0.43 -5.91 -6.47
C ILE A 315 0.78 -5.77 -4.99
N ASN A 316 0.22 -6.61 -4.11
CA ASN A 316 0.43 -6.40 -2.68
C ASN A 316 1.82 -6.82 -2.19
N GLY A 317 2.46 -7.80 -2.85
CA GLY A 317 3.79 -8.28 -2.49
C GLY A 317 4.92 -7.42 -3.07
N LEU A 318 4.76 -6.91 -4.29
CA LEU A 318 5.81 -6.13 -4.96
C LEU A 318 5.70 -4.62 -4.74
N PHE A 319 4.51 -4.10 -4.43
CA PHE A 319 4.31 -2.65 -4.28
C PHE A 319 5.22 -2.05 -3.21
N GLY A 320 5.28 -2.64 -2.01
CA GLY A 320 6.16 -2.14 -0.94
C GLY A 320 7.65 -2.26 -1.27
N ILE A 321 8.03 -3.22 -2.12
CA ILE A 321 9.43 -3.46 -2.49
C ILE A 321 9.88 -2.48 -3.58
N PHE A 322 9.01 -2.14 -4.53
CA PHE A 322 9.37 -1.25 -5.64
C PHE A 322 9.05 0.20 -5.41
N ILE A 323 7.94 0.55 -4.77
CA ILE A 323 7.54 1.96 -4.62
C ILE A 323 8.40 2.67 -3.59
N THR A 324 8.68 2.01 -2.46
CA THR A 324 9.41 2.62 -1.36
C THR A 324 10.79 3.17 -1.75
N PRO A 325 11.61 2.47 -2.58
CA PRO A 325 12.84 3.04 -3.12
C PRO A 325 12.69 4.39 -3.83
N PHE A 326 11.57 4.63 -4.51
CA PHE A 326 11.32 5.89 -5.22
C PHE A 326 10.76 7.01 -4.33
N LEU A 327 10.17 6.67 -3.18
CA LEU A 327 9.62 7.67 -2.27
C LEU A 327 10.69 8.60 -1.70
N LEU A 328 11.90 8.08 -1.45
CA LEU A 328 12.98 8.86 -0.86
C LEU A 328 13.54 9.91 -1.84
N PRO A 329 13.93 9.59 -3.09
CA PRO A 329 14.28 10.62 -4.08
C PRO A 329 13.13 11.60 -4.35
N LEU A 330 11.89 11.10 -4.35
CA LEU A 330 10.71 11.95 -4.54
C LEU A 330 10.57 12.96 -3.39
N SER A 331 10.77 12.56 -2.14
CA SER A 331 10.71 13.49 -1.00
C SER A 331 11.78 14.58 -1.10
N PHE A 332 13.00 14.23 -1.50
CA PHE A 332 14.05 15.24 -1.74
C PHE A 332 13.74 16.15 -2.93
N ARG A 333 13.12 15.63 -3.99
CA ARG A 333 12.70 16.50 -5.11
C ARG A 333 11.57 17.46 -4.75
N ILE A 334 10.67 17.07 -3.86
CA ILE A 334 9.54 17.90 -3.43
C ILE A 334 10.01 18.95 -2.41
N SER A 335 10.89 18.57 -1.49
CA SER A 335 11.29 19.43 -0.37
C SER A 335 12.57 20.22 -0.57
N ALA A 336 13.46 19.80 -1.47
CA ALA A 336 14.84 20.26 -1.52
C ALA A 336 15.14 21.00 -2.84
N THR A 337 15.81 22.16 -2.76
CA THR A 337 16.32 22.89 -3.93
C THR A 337 17.48 22.13 -4.59
N ALA A 338 17.78 22.41 -5.86
CA ALA A 338 18.88 21.73 -6.56
C ALA A 338 20.23 21.83 -5.81
N GLU A 339 20.51 22.97 -5.18
CA GLU A 339 21.71 23.18 -4.34
C GLU A 339 21.76 22.27 -3.12
N SER A 340 20.63 22.02 -2.46
CA SER A 340 20.57 21.15 -1.28
C SER A 340 20.88 19.68 -1.59
N ILE A 341 20.58 19.22 -2.80
CA ILE A 341 20.91 17.85 -3.24
C ILE A 341 22.43 17.71 -3.46
N GLU A 342 23.07 18.72 -4.02
CA GLU A 342 24.54 18.71 -4.20
C GLU A 342 25.26 18.76 -2.85
N GLN A 343 24.73 19.48 -1.86
CA GLN A 343 25.24 19.43 -0.49
C GLN A 343 25.13 18.02 0.11
N ILE A 344 24.01 17.33 -0.08
CA ILE A 344 23.85 15.93 0.36
C ILE A 344 24.86 15.02 -0.34
N ARG A 345 25.07 15.18 -1.64
CA ARG A 345 26.05 14.39 -2.41
C ARG A 345 27.47 14.62 -1.91
N ALA A 346 27.81 15.86 -1.58
CA ALA A 346 29.11 16.22 -1.00
C ALA A 346 29.29 15.55 0.38
N LEU A 347 28.28 15.60 1.25
CA LEU A 347 28.28 14.94 2.56
C LEU A 347 28.43 13.41 2.45
N VAL A 348 27.70 12.77 1.53
CA VAL A 348 27.79 11.31 1.30
C VAL A 348 29.18 10.89 0.82
N SER A 349 29.84 11.75 0.05
CA SER A 349 31.17 11.49 -0.52
C SER A 349 32.31 11.84 0.45
N ALA A 350 32.04 12.64 1.49
CA ALA A 350 33.04 13.03 2.47
C ALA A 350 33.51 11.82 3.30
N PRO A 351 34.83 11.58 3.45
CA PRO A 351 35.34 10.42 4.19
C PRO A 351 34.84 10.31 5.64
N GLU A 352 34.67 11.45 6.32
CA GLU A 352 34.18 11.53 7.71
C GLU A 352 32.71 11.12 7.85
N PHE A 353 31.88 11.48 6.86
CA PHE A 353 30.44 11.21 6.88
C PHE A 353 30.04 9.94 6.13
N SER A 354 30.95 9.37 5.35
CA SER A 354 30.77 8.13 4.57
C SER A 354 30.20 6.97 5.41
N PHE A 355 30.63 6.82 6.66
CA PHE A 355 30.11 5.78 7.55
C PHE A 355 28.64 6.03 7.96
N TYR A 356 28.29 7.27 8.30
CA TYR A 356 26.91 7.64 8.64
C TYR A 356 25.98 7.52 7.44
N ALA A 357 26.46 7.84 6.23
CA ALA A 357 25.73 7.63 4.99
C ALA A 357 25.41 6.13 4.78
N VAL A 358 26.38 5.24 5.01
CA VAL A 358 26.15 3.78 4.95
C VAL A 358 25.11 3.33 5.98
N LEU A 359 25.20 3.80 7.23
CA LEU A 359 24.21 3.46 8.26
C LEU A 359 22.79 3.96 7.90
N PHE A 360 22.68 5.16 7.34
CA PHE A 360 21.41 5.71 6.89
C PHE A 360 20.82 4.88 5.74
N ALA A 361 21.62 4.56 4.71
CA ALA A 361 21.19 3.73 3.59
C ALA A 361 20.77 2.32 4.05
N LEU A 362 21.49 1.74 5.01
CA LEU A 362 21.11 0.48 5.65
C LEU A 362 19.81 0.59 6.42
N ALA A 363 19.60 1.65 7.21
CA ALA A 363 18.35 1.86 7.94
C ALA A 363 17.15 1.90 6.99
N VAL A 364 17.28 2.60 5.85
CA VAL A 364 16.26 2.62 4.80
C VAL A 364 16.02 1.22 4.24
N ILE A 365 17.05 0.48 3.81
CA ILE A 365 16.86 -0.86 3.22
C ILE A 365 16.29 -1.85 4.25
N VAL A 366 16.78 -1.85 5.48
CA VAL A 366 16.37 -2.79 6.54
C VAL A 366 14.93 -2.53 6.95
N LEU A 367 14.53 -1.27 7.14
CA LEU A 367 13.16 -0.92 7.53
C LEU A 367 12.16 -1.23 6.40
N THR A 368 12.54 -0.94 5.16
CA THR A 368 11.65 -1.15 4.01
C THR A 368 11.49 -2.63 3.68
N SER A 369 12.55 -3.43 3.82
CA SER A 369 12.49 -4.88 3.68
C SER A 369 11.78 -5.58 4.84
N ALA A 370 11.65 -4.96 6.02
CA ALA A 370 10.85 -5.48 7.13
C ALA A 370 9.35 -5.55 6.80
N ILE A 371 8.86 -4.70 5.88
CA ILE A 371 7.46 -4.67 5.41
C ILE A 371 7.26 -5.66 4.24
N ASN A 372 7.90 -6.83 4.30
CA ASN A 372 7.79 -7.82 3.23
C ASN A 372 6.66 -8.82 3.49
N VAL A 373 5.60 -8.71 2.69
CA VAL A 373 4.42 -9.56 2.81
C VAL A 373 4.54 -10.90 2.06
N VAL A 374 5.51 -11.02 1.14
CA VAL A 374 5.66 -12.21 0.28
C VAL A 374 6.00 -13.45 1.10
N ALA A 375 6.92 -13.31 2.06
CA ALA A 375 7.35 -14.40 2.93
C ALA A 375 6.28 -14.79 3.96
N SER A 376 5.70 -13.78 4.63
CA SER A 376 4.74 -13.95 5.72
C SER A 376 3.32 -14.37 5.30
N SER A 377 3.11 -14.58 4.00
CA SER A 377 1.88 -15.17 3.44
C SER A 377 2.17 -16.39 2.56
N SER A 378 3.40 -16.90 2.56
CA SER A 378 3.86 -17.91 1.60
C SER A 378 3.12 -19.26 1.66
N PHE A 379 2.68 -19.70 2.83
CA PHE A 379 1.82 -20.87 3.04
C PHE A 379 0.34 -20.49 3.02
N SER A 380 -0.03 -19.35 3.59
CA SER A 380 -1.40 -18.84 3.56
C SER A 380 -1.96 -18.67 2.14
N ARG A 381 -1.11 -18.29 1.17
CA ARG A 381 -1.49 -18.18 -0.26
C ARG A 381 -1.92 -19.50 -0.90
N GLU A 382 -1.57 -20.65 -0.33
CA GLU A 382 -1.98 -21.95 -0.87
C GLU A 382 -3.45 -22.27 -0.57
N GLY A 383 -3.98 -21.73 0.53
CA GLY A 383 -5.39 -21.83 0.91
C GLY A 383 -5.93 -23.26 0.85
N ALA A 384 -7.03 -23.44 0.11
CA ALA A 384 -7.67 -24.74 -0.11
C ALA A 384 -6.78 -25.79 -0.78
N SER A 385 -5.68 -25.42 -1.44
CA SER A 385 -4.73 -26.36 -2.07
C SER A 385 -3.60 -26.81 -1.14
N PHE A 386 -3.61 -26.40 0.13
CA PHE A 386 -2.57 -26.74 1.10
C PHE A 386 -2.45 -28.25 1.37
N TRP A 387 -3.51 -29.04 1.14
CA TRP A 387 -3.43 -30.49 1.23
C TRP A 387 -2.40 -31.08 0.25
N ILE A 388 -2.17 -30.45 -0.91
CA ILE A 388 -1.16 -30.89 -1.89
C ILE A 388 0.24 -30.80 -1.28
N THR A 389 0.51 -29.71 -0.55
CA THR A 389 1.78 -29.46 0.16
C THR A 389 2.07 -30.55 1.20
N LYS A 390 1.05 -31.20 1.76
CA LYS A 390 1.22 -32.34 2.68
C LYS A 390 1.50 -33.67 2.00
N ILE A 391 1.05 -33.86 0.75
CA ILE A 391 1.14 -35.15 0.04
C ILE A 391 2.41 -35.24 -0.83
N ILE A 392 2.93 -34.12 -1.31
CA ILE A 392 4.12 -34.14 -2.17
C ILE A 392 5.34 -34.73 -1.44
N PRO A 393 6.20 -35.51 -2.14
CA PRO A 393 7.38 -36.14 -1.54
C PRO A 393 8.55 -35.16 -1.36
N TYR A 394 8.28 -34.08 -0.63
CA TYR A 394 9.19 -32.99 -0.30
C TYR A 394 8.85 -32.47 1.10
N SER A 395 9.77 -32.64 2.06
CA SER A 395 9.53 -32.29 3.47
C SER A 395 9.10 -30.83 3.66
N LEU A 396 8.29 -30.55 4.68
CA LEU A 396 7.79 -29.19 4.93
C LEU A 396 8.94 -28.20 5.20
N LYS A 397 10.02 -28.67 5.81
CA LYS A 397 11.24 -27.88 6.07
C LYS A 397 11.91 -27.44 4.76
N GLN A 398 12.02 -28.35 3.79
CA GLN A 398 12.58 -28.02 2.47
C GLN A 398 11.63 -27.14 1.66
N GLN A 399 10.31 -27.29 1.82
CA GLN A 399 9.33 -26.39 1.22
C GLN A 399 9.45 -24.97 1.78
N ALA A 400 9.54 -24.82 3.10
CA ALA A 400 9.76 -23.54 3.77
C ALA A 400 11.05 -22.86 3.28
N PHE A 401 12.14 -23.62 3.14
CA PHE A 401 13.40 -23.10 2.59
C PHE A 401 13.23 -22.55 1.16
N VAL A 402 12.53 -23.28 0.27
CA VAL A 402 12.29 -22.80 -1.10
C VAL A 402 11.40 -21.55 -1.12
N LYS A 403 10.39 -21.48 -0.25
CA LYS A 403 9.54 -20.28 -0.10
C LYS A 403 10.32 -19.07 0.43
N ALA A 404 11.24 -19.29 1.36
CA ALA A 404 12.15 -18.25 1.85
C ALA A 404 13.09 -17.77 0.74
N LEU A 405 13.65 -18.70 -0.05
CA LEU A 405 14.53 -18.39 -1.18
C LEU A 405 13.80 -17.61 -2.28
N PHE A 406 12.56 -17.97 -2.59
CA PHE A 406 11.71 -17.20 -3.51
C PHE A 406 11.46 -15.79 -3.00
N SER A 407 11.09 -15.64 -1.73
CA SER A 407 10.82 -14.32 -1.15
C SER A 407 12.08 -13.46 -1.07
N ALA A 408 13.23 -14.07 -0.75
CA ALA A 408 14.54 -13.42 -0.77
C ALA A 408 14.93 -12.96 -2.18
N SER A 409 14.65 -13.74 -3.22
CA SER A 409 14.94 -13.32 -4.61
C SER A 409 14.19 -12.03 -4.99
N ILE A 410 12.96 -11.86 -4.51
CA ILE A 410 12.18 -10.64 -4.72
C ILE A 410 12.76 -9.48 -3.88
N SER A 411 13.12 -9.71 -2.63
CA SER A 411 13.76 -8.69 -1.79
C SER A 411 15.09 -8.20 -2.36
N ILE A 412 15.91 -9.11 -2.90
CA ILE A 412 17.19 -8.78 -3.55
C ILE A 412 16.97 -7.84 -4.73
N MET A 413 15.91 -8.06 -5.53
CA MET A 413 15.57 -7.17 -6.64
C MET A 413 15.27 -5.73 -6.15
N GLY A 414 14.57 -5.59 -5.03
CA GLY A 414 14.36 -4.29 -4.38
C GLY A 414 15.65 -3.65 -3.83
N ILE A 415 16.55 -4.45 -3.26
CA ILE A 415 17.86 -3.98 -2.77
C ILE A 415 18.71 -3.46 -3.95
N ILE A 416 18.72 -4.16 -5.08
CA ILE A 416 19.44 -3.72 -6.28
C ILE A 416 18.92 -2.36 -6.74
N ILE A 417 17.59 -2.16 -6.77
CA ILE A 417 16.98 -0.88 -7.15
C ILE A 417 17.38 0.22 -6.16
N ASN A 418 17.33 -0.03 -4.84
CA ASN A 418 17.81 0.93 -3.85
C ASN A 418 19.28 1.29 -4.06
N CYS A 419 20.14 0.30 -4.32
CA CYS A 419 21.57 0.52 -4.56
C CYS A 419 21.80 1.35 -5.84
N LEU A 420 21.04 1.11 -6.91
CA LEU A 420 21.08 1.93 -8.12
C LEU A 420 20.66 3.37 -7.86
N ILE A 421 19.60 3.58 -7.07
CA ILE A 421 19.14 4.91 -6.67
C ILE A 421 20.20 5.62 -5.82
N PHE A 422 20.76 4.95 -4.81
CA PHE A 422 21.84 5.51 -4.00
C PHE A 422 23.08 5.85 -4.84
N LYS A 423 23.41 5.02 -5.84
CA LYS A 423 24.51 5.35 -6.75
C LYS A 423 24.23 6.56 -7.63
N VAL A 424 23.12 6.53 -8.36
CA VAL A 424 22.84 7.50 -9.44
C VAL A 424 22.33 8.83 -8.87
N TYR A 425 21.47 8.78 -7.85
CA TYR A 425 20.82 9.96 -7.30
C TYR A 425 21.60 10.60 -6.14
N PHE A 426 22.26 9.80 -5.29
CA PHE A 426 22.98 10.32 -4.10
C PHE A 426 24.50 10.21 -4.20
N ASN A 427 25.04 9.70 -5.31
CA ASN A 427 26.47 9.56 -5.57
C ASN A 427 27.24 8.70 -4.54
N TYR A 428 26.62 7.63 -4.03
CA TYR A 428 27.33 6.70 -3.14
C TYR A 428 28.54 6.05 -3.84
N GLY A 429 29.61 5.82 -3.07
CA GLY A 429 30.81 5.12 -3.53
C GLY A 429 30.56 3.63 -3.78
N PHE A 430 31.33 2.99 -4.66
CA PHE A 430 31.18 1.56 -4.95
C PHE A 430 31.41 0.67 -3.72
N ILE A 431 32.36 1.03 -2.87
CA ILE A 431 32.64 0.31 -1.62
C ILE A 431 31.44 0.42 -0.66
N GLN A 432 30.87 1.63 -0.52
CA GLN A 432 29.67 1.84 0.29
C GLN A 432 28.52 0.96 -0.20
N ILE A 433 28.27 0.91 -1.52
CA ILE A 433 27.23 0.07 -2.11
C ILE A 433 27.50 -1.43 -1.88
N GLY A 434 28.75 -1.87 -1.97
CA GLY A 434 29.14 -3.25 -1.66
C GLY A 434 28.77 -3.64 -0.22
N VAL A 435 29.09 -2.77 0.74
CA VAL A 435 28.75 -2.98 2.16
C VAL A 435 27.23 -2.95 2.39
N ILE A 436 26.55 -1.95 1.82
CA ILE A 436 25.10 -1.78 1.92
C ILE A 436 24.36 -2.99 1.36
N SER A 437 24.74 -3.44 0.17
CA SER A 437 24.11 -4.60 -0.50
C SER A 437 24.35 -5.89 0.29
N PHE A 438 25.58 -6.13 0.74
CA PHE A 438 25.90 -7.36 1.49
C PHE A 438 25.13 -7.45 2.82
N ILE A 439 25.19 -6.41 3.65
CA ILE A 439 24.47 -6.38 4.93
C ILE A 439 22.95 -6.35 4.70
N GLY A 440 22.49 -5.59 3.70
CA GLY A 440 21.08 -5.54 3.32
C GLY A 440 20.52 -6.90 2.91
N ILE A 441 21.29 -7.72 2.17
CA ILE A 441 20.89 -9.08 1.78
C ILE A 441 20.78 -9.99 3.02
N LEU A 442 21.66 -9.87 4.00
CA LEU A 442 21.58 -10.64 5.25
C LEU A 442 20.32 -10.30 6.05
N PHE A 443 20.00 -9.02 6.20
CA PHE A 443 18.75 -8.60 6.84
C PHE A 443 17.52 -9.04 6.06
N ALA A 444 17.53 -8.92 4.72
CA ALA A 444 16.45 -9.45 3.89
C ALA A 444 16.28 -10.95 4.07
N ALA A 445 17.36 -11.74 4.13
CA ALA A 445 17.30 -13.17 4.41
C ALA A 445 16.67 -13.44 5.78
N LEU A 446 17.08 -12.70 6.82
CA LEU A 446 16.51 -12.79 8.16
C LEU A 446 15.01 -12.51 8.18
N TRP A 447 14.56 -11.39 7.57
CA TRP A 447 13.15 -11.02 7.51
C TRP A 447 12.30 -12.05 6.77
N ASN A 448 12.82 -12.58 5.66
CA ASN A 448 12.13 -13.63 4.91
C ASN A 448 12.00 -14.92 5.70
N LEU A 449 13.03 -15.33 6.45
CA LEU A 449 12.98 -16.52 7.30
C LEU A 449 11.99 -16.35 8.45
N ILE A 450 11.98 -15.19 9.12
CA ILE A 450 11.00 -14.87 10.16
C ILE A 450 9.57 -14.93 9.60
N GLY A 451 9.33 -14.31 8.45
CA GLY A 451 8.01 -14.31 7.82
C GLY A 451 7.54 -15.72 7.47
N VAL A 452 8.38 -16.53 6.84
CA VAL A 452 8.05 -17.92 6.52
C VAL A 452 7.82 -18.75 7.79
N PHE A 453 8.63 -18.56 8.83
CA PHE A 453 8.49 -19.29 10.08
C PHE A 453 7.16 -19.01 10.78
N ILE A 454 6.75 -17.74 10.85
CA ILE A 454 5.46 -17.35 11.44
C ILE A 454 4.31 -17.97 10.62
N ASP A 455 4.37 -17.85 9.30
CA ASP A 455 3.29 -18.34 8.44
C ASP A 455 3.22 -19.88 8.39
N MET A 456 4.35 -20.57 8.51
CA MET A 456 4.42 -22.03 8.60
C MET A 456 3.76 -22.56 9.88
N LYS A 457 3.92 -21.84 11.00
CA LYS A 457 3.36 -22.26 12.30
C LYS A 457 1.84 -22.11 12.39
N ARG A 458 1.27 -21.09 11.74
CA ARG A 458 -0.17 -20.79 11.83
C ARG A 458 -0.76 -20.32 10.49
N PRO A 459 -0.67 -21.11 9.41
CA PRO A 459 -1.09 -20.65 8.09
C PRO A 459 -2.59 -20.35 8.06
N LYS A 460 -2.97 -19.21 7.45
CA LYS A 460 -4.37 -18.86 7.20
C LYS A 460 -4.83 -19.54 5.91
N LEU A 461 -5.43 -20.73 6.04
CA LEU A 461 -5.84 -21.56 4.91
C LEU A 461 -7.26 -21.28 4.42
N GLU A 462 -8.13 -20.82 5.31
CA GLU A 462 -9.50 -20.45 4.99
C GLU A 462 -9.55 -18.95 4.69
N TRP A 463 -9.74 -18.63 3.41
CA TRP A 463 -9.99 -17.27 2.94
C TRP A 463 -10.99 -17.31 1.79
N THR A 464 -11.81 -16.27 1.71
CA THR A 464 -12.86 -16.14 0.68
C THR A 464 -12.35 -15.46 -0.59
N ASN A 465 -11.42 -14.52 -0.41
CA ASN A 465 -10.76 -13.77 -1.48
C ASN A 465 -9.24 -13.82 -1.29
N GLU A 466 -8.47 -13.77 -2.38
CA GLU A 466 -7.01 -13.87 -2.32
C GLU A 466 -6.36 -12.68 -1.60
N THR A 467 -7.06 -11.57 -1.47
CA THR A 467 -6.62 -10.39 -0.74
C THR A 467 -6.58 -10.62 0.76
N GLU A 468 -7.44 -11.50 1.25
CA GLU A 468 -7.55 -11.87 2.66
C GLU A 468 -6.34 -12.70 3.12
N ALA A 469 -5.75 -13.51 2.23
CA ALA A 469 -4.54 -14.30 2.50
C ALA A 469 -3.29 -13.43 2.76
N ILE A 470 -3.32 -12.17 2.30
CA ILE A 470 -2.21 -11.22 2.36
C ILE A 470 -2.53 -10.07 3.32
N LYS A 471 -3.53 -9.23 3.01
CA LYS A 471 -3.77 -7.97 3.76
C LYS A 471 -4.42 -8.17 5.12
N GLN A 472 -5.28 -9.19 5.26
CA GLN A 472 -6.04 -9.46 6.48
C GLN A 472 -5.52 -10.68 7.21
N ASN A 473 -4.25 -11.01 6.97
CA ASN A 473 -3.57 -12.10 7.60
C ASN A 473 -2.82 -11.58 8.82
N VAL A 474 -3.18 -12.08 10.00
CA VAL A 474 -2.55 -11.68 11.27
C VAL A 474 -1.06 -12.08 11.28
N ASN A 475 -0.68 -13.15 10.59
CA ASN A 475 0.73 -13.56 10.46
C ASN A 475 1.59 -12.49 9.78
N VAL A 476 1.02 -11.82 8.77
CA VAL A 476 1.70 -10.72 8.08
C VAL A 476 1.93 -9.56 9.03
N VAL A 477 0.91 -9.17 9.80
CA VAL A 477 1.02 -8.10 10.80
C VAL A 477 2.06 -8.46 11.87
N LEU A 478 2.00 -9.68 12.41
CA LEU A 478 2.96 -10.18 13.41
C LEU A 478 4.39 -10.18 12.87
N SER A 479 4.59 -10.62 11.63
CA SER A 479 5.90 -10.59 10.98
C SER A 479 6.43 -9.17 10.86
N ILE A 480 5.61 -8.23 10.39
CA ILE A 480 6.01 -6.82 10.23
C ILE A 480 6.38 -6.21 11.59
N LEU A 481 5.53 -6.40 12.61
CA LEU A 481 5.77 -5.86 13.95
C LEU A 481 7.03 -6.43 14.58
N LEU A 482 7.27 -7.73 14.44
CA LEU A 482 8.47 -8.38 14.96
C LEU A 482 9.73 -7.87 14.25
N CYS A 483 9.71 -7.77 12.92
CA CYS A 483 10.84 -7.25 12.14
C CYS A 483 11.13 -5.77 12.47
N ILE A 484 10.09 -4.94 12.66
CA ILE A 484 10.24 -3.54 13.10
C ILE A 484 10.81 -3.46 14.51
N ALA A 485 10.30 -4.27 15.45
CA ALA A 485 10.81 -4.29 16.83
C ALA A 485 12.30 -4.66 16.88
N ILE A 486 12.72 -5.67 16.12
CA ILE A 486 14.13 -6.05 15.99
C ILE A 486 14.94 -4.90 15.37
N SER A 487 14.41 -4.23 14.35
CA SER A 487 15.07 -3.08 13.70
C SER A 487 15.26 -1.89 14.67
N ILE A 488 14.25 -1.60 15.51
CA ILE A 488 14.35 -0.57 16.56
C ILE A 488 15.41 -0.95 17.60
N GLY A 489 15.46 -2.23 17.99
CA GLY A 489 16.51 -2.75 18.88
C GLY A 489 17.91 -2.53 18.31
N TYR A 490 18.12 -2.82 17.03
CA TYR A 490 19.36 -2.53 16.33
C TYR A 490 19.69 -1.03 16.33
N PHE A 491 18.71 -0.19 16.00
CA PHE A 491 18.89 1.26 15.99
C PHE A 491 19.32 1.80 17.37
N PHE A 492 18.68 1.32 18.44
CA PHE A 492 19.03 1.71 19.82
C PHE A 492 20.46 1.30 20.20
N VAL A 493 20.84 0.05 19.94
CA VAL A 493 22.19 -0.46 20.24
C VAL A 493 23.25 0.30 19.46
N ILE A 494 23.04 0.50 18.14
CA ILE A 494 23.97 1.25 17.30
C ILE A 494 24.10 2.70 17.77
N SER A 495 22.99 3.34 18.13
CA SER A 495 23.01 4.72 18.66
C SER A 495 23.82 4.81 19.95
N LYS A 496 23.71 3.81 20.84
CA LYS A 496 24.53 3.74 22.06
C LYS A 496 26.01 3.47 21.78
N MET A 497 26.32 2.60 20.81
CA MET A 497 27.70 2.37 20.38
C MET A 497 28.34 3.64 19.78
N LEU A 498 27.58 4.40 18.99
CA LEU A 498 28.03 5.69 18.45
C LEU A 498 28.30 6.72 19.57
N GLN A 499 27.39 6.83 20.55
CA GLN A 499 27.57 7.73 21.71
C GLN A 499 28.81 7.37 22.53
N ASN A 500 29.12 6.07 22.64
CA ASN A 500 30.29 5.58 23.37
C ASN A 500 31.59 5.58 22.53
N GLY A 501 31.58 6.14 21.31
CA GLY A 501 32.78 6.30 20.49
C GLY A 501 33.33 5.00 19.88
N PHE A 502 32.50 3.96 19.69
CA PHE A 502 32.96 2.73 19.05
C PHE A 502 33.39 2.97 17.60
N ALA A 503 34.51 2.36 17.19
CA ALA A 503 35.00 2.43 15.82
C ALA A 503 34.00 1.83 14.82
N ALA A 504 33.91 2.41 13.62
CA ALA A 504 33.00 1.98 12.55
C ALA A 504 33.10 0.49 12.22
N ARG A 505 34.31 -0.08 12.20
CA ARG A 505 34.55 -1.52 11.97
C ARG A 505 33.92 -2.40 13.05
N GLY A 506 33.94 -1.95 14.31
CA GLY A 506 33.32 -2.66 15.43
C GLY A 506 31.80 -2.71 15.29
N ILE A 507 31.18 -1.61 14.86
CA ILE A 507 29.73 -1.54 14.63
C ILE A 507 29.30 -2.46 13.46
N ILE A 508 30.04 -2.44 12.35
CA ILE A 508 29.77 -3.33 11.20
C ILE A 508 29.97 -4.80 11.58
N SER A 509 31.03 -5.12 12.33
CA SER A 509 31.27 -6.49 12.80
C SER A 509 30.17 -6.96 13.75
N PHE A 510 29.71 -6.09 14.65
CA PHE A 510 28.59 -6.40 15.54
C PHE A 510 27.34 -6.74 14.73
N LEU A 511 26.97 -5.87 13.77
CA LEU A 511 25.83 -6.07 12.87
C LEU A 511 25.91 -7.42 12.13
N LEU A 512 27.06 -7.75 11.56
CA LEU A 512 27.25 -9.01 10.84
C LEU A 512 27.09 -10.23 11.75
N CYS A 513 27.81 -10.25 12.88
CA CYS A 513 27.76 -11.37 13.81
C CYS A 513 26.37 -11.58 14.38
N SER A 514 25.72 -10.50 14.84
CA SER A 514 24.39 -10.59 15.46
C SER A 514 23.33 -11.05 14.46
N VAL A 515 23.35 -10.53 13.21
CA VAL A 515 22.39 -10.95 12.17
C VAL A 515 22.59 -12.42 11.82
N CYS A 516 23.83 -12.88 11.65
CA CYS A 516 24.13 -14.29 11.41
C CYS A 516 23.65 -15.20 12.54
N ILE A 517 23.88 -14.81 13.80
CA ILE A 517 23.39 -15.56 14.97
C ILE A 517 21.86 -15.67 14.95
N ILE A 518 21.14 -14.57 14.71
CA ILE A 518 19.68 -14.59 14.67
C ILE A 518 19.19 -15.45 13.51
N ILE A 519 19.82 -15.39 12.33
CA ILE A 519 19.51 -16.27 11.19
C ILE A 519 19.64 -17.74 11.61
N LEU A 520 20.74 -18.12 12.27
CA LEU A 520 20.94 -19.50 12.75
C LEU A 520 19.88 -19.93 13.77
N LEU A 521 19.48 -19.04 14.68
CA LEU A 521 18.41 -19.31 15.65
C LEU A 521 17.06 -19.54 14.97
N VAL A 522 16.71 -18.71 13.98
CA VAL A 522 15.46 -18.87 13.20
C VAL A 522 15.49 -20.15 12.39
N CYS A 523 16.62 -20.47 11.74
CA CYS A 523 16.81 -21.73 11.02
C CYS A 523 16.66 -22.95 11.94
N LYS A 524 17.23 -22.89 13.15
CA LYS A 524 17.07 -23.94 14.17
C LYS A 524 15.59 -24.09 14.56
N GLY A 525 14.88 -22.98 14.73
CA GLY A 525 13.44 -22.97 15.02
C GLY A 525 12.59 -23.61 13.91
N ILE A 526 12.91 -23.33 12.64
CA ILE A 526 12.26 -23.97 11.48
C ILE A 526 12.57 -25.48 11.48
N ALA A 527 13.82 -25.86 11.75
CA ALA A 527 14.26 -27.26 11.75
C ALA A 527 13.67 -28.08 12.91
N SER A 528 13.40 -27.46 14.07
CA SER A 528 12.81 -28.11 15.23
C SER A 528 11.29 -28.25 15.16
N HIS A 529 10.63 -27.65 14.18
CA HIS A 529 9.19 -27.82 13.99
C HIS A 529 8.88 -29.29 13.64
N GLN A 530 8.06 -29.95 14.46
CA GLN A 530 7.51 -31.28 14.15
C GLN A 530 6.43 -31.13 13.08
N GLU A 531 6.44 -32.02 12.08
CA GLU A 531 5.55 -31.97 10.92
C GLU A 531 4.08 -32.25 11.25
#